data_AF-A0A7S1LA44-F1
#
_entry.id   AF-A0A7S1LA44-F1
#
_cell.length_a   1.000
_cell.length_b   1.000
_cell.length_c   1.000
_cell.angle_alpha   90.00
_cell.angle_beta   90.00
_cell.angle_gamma   90.00
#
_symmetry.space_group_name_H-M   'P 1'
#
loop_
_entity.id
_entity.type
_entity.pdbx_description
1 polymer ?
#
loop_
_entity_poly.entity_id
_entity_poly.type
_entity_poly.pdbx_seq_one_letter_code
_entity_poly.pdbx_strand_id
1 'polypeptide(L)'
;VTVSVLYWNVFPSMENDSFVGTAHEADRQASEHISDVVNESFGRQETTDSIAREMTNDTFAGLPPAEAERMRSQQERLRAPLLVQRSRDASKNHEAQANIFSAAVLFFMRNAQETAERLDADITIDDIDCVTEDDAAQRSVERFLERWEQERAKSDQPSLLKALLLSGGCDVFMLLFSGMFQIGMPFVTPILLTYINEYMVDKDAPMWHGGLFAAIFFVAQIIGAIGTAQTSRRGVHLKARFEGALRMAMARAVVMATSDGMKSVGGAGGTFQMFSSDIMRVSTL
;
A
#
# COMPACT_ATOMS: atom_id res chain seq x y z
N VAL A 1 -23.13 -13.90 -1.40
CA VAL A 1 -23.28 -13.75 -2.87
C VAL A 1 -23.10 -12.30 -3.30
N THR A 2 -23.73 -11.31 -2.65
CA THR A 2 -23.60 -9.88 -3.03
C THR A 2 -22.20 -9.28 -2.80
N VAL A 3 -21.47 -9.72 -1.77
CA VAL A 3 -20.09 -9.26 -1.48
C VAL A 3 -19.07 -9.80 -2.50
N SER A 4 -19.33 -10.96 -3.10
CA SER A 4 -18.45 -11.56 -4.12
C SER A 4 -18.55 -10.85 -5.48
N VAL A 5 -19.68 -10.21 -5.78
CA VAL A 5 -19.91 -9.50 -7.06
C VAL A 5 -19.19 -8.15 -7.10
N LEU A 6 -19.06 -7.46 -5.96
CA LEU A 6 -18.25 -6.24 -5.86
C LEU A 6 -16.75 -6.53 -5.95
N TYR A 7 -16.31 -7.72 -5.51
CA TYR A 7 -14.92 -8.13 -5.55
C TYR A 7 -14.40 -8.44 -6.96
N TRP A 8 -15.26 -8.93 -7.85
CA TRP A 8 -14.86 -9.31 -9.21
C TRP A 8 -14.61 -8.12 -10.15
N ASN A 9 -15.07 -6.91 -9.79
CA ASN A 9 -14.82 -5.70 -10.56
C ASN A 9 -13.52 -4.97 -10.17
N VAL A 10 -12.89 -5.34 -9.04
CA VAL A 10 -11.65 -4.68 -8.58
C VAL A 10 -10.38 -5.36 -9.11
N PHE A 11 -10.46 -6.63 -9.50
CA PHE A 11 -9.38 -7.36 -10.16
C PHE A 11 -9.91 -8.09 -11.39
N PRO A 12 -9.77 -7.53 -12.61
CA PRO A 12 -10.05 -8.29 -13.81
C PRO A 12 -9.08 -9.48 -13.88
N SER A 13 -9.63 -10.66 -14.13
CA SER A 13 -8.91 -11.92 -14.32
C SER A 13 -7.62 -11.70 -15.13
N MET A 14 -6.46 -11.93 -14.51
CA MET A 14 -5.15 -11.97 -15.17
C MET A 14 -5.01 -13.26 -15.99
N GLU A 15 -5.85 -13.40 -17.02
CA GLU A 15 -5.82 -14.51 -17.97
C GLU A 15 -5.54 -13.93 -19.36
N ASN A 16 -4.32 -13.39 -19.55
CA ASN A 16 -3.83 -13.05 -20.88
C ASN A 16 -2.30 -13.12 -20.90
N ASP A 17 -1.78 -14.22 -21.46
CA ASP A 17 -0.33 -14.45 -21.64
C ASP A 17 0.34 -13.40 -22.56
N SER A 18 -0.45 -12.61 -23.28
CA SER A 18 0.01 -11.45 -24.07
C SER A 18 0.29 -10.19 -23.24
N PHE A 19 -0.17 -10.15 -21.98
CA PHE A 19 0.01 -9.01 -21.07
C PHE A 19 1.38 -9.00 -20.40
N VAL A 20 1.98 -10.17 -20.12
CA VAL A 20 3.27 -10.27 -19.42
C VAL A 20 4.42 -9.67 -20.24
N GLY A 21 4.42 -9.89 -21.57
CA GLY A 21 5.44 -9.30 -22.46
C GLY A 21 5.32 -7.79 -22.64
N THR A 22 4.10 -7.26 -22.65
CA THR A 22 3.85 -5.81 -22.77
C THR A 22 4.00 -5.08 -21.44
N ALA A 23 3.66 -5.73 -20.32
CA ALA A 23 3.91 -5.22 -18.98
C ALA A 23 5.40 -5.16 -18.66
N HIS A 24 6.21 -6.16 -19.07
CA HIS A 24 7.65 -6.14 -18.85
C HIS A 24 8.36 -5.06 -19.69
N GLU A 25 7.89 -4.79 -20.91
CA GLU A 25 8.43 -3.71 -21.76
C GLU A 25 7.97 -2.33 -21.27
N ALA A 26 6.71 -2.19 -20.84
CA ALA A 26 6.18 -0.96 -20.27
C ALA A 26 6.79 -0.66 -18.89
N ASP A 27 7.03 -1.67 -18.06
CA ASP A 27 7.76 -1.56 -16.79
C ASP A 27 9.22 -1.18 -17.05
N ARG A 28 9.85 -1.76 -18.08
CA ARG A 28 11.21 -1.37 -18.48
C ARG A 28 11.26 0.09 -18.94
N GLN A 29 10.36 0.53 -19.82
CA GLN A 29 10.32 1.92 -20.29
C GLN A 29 9.98 2.91 -19.16
N ALA A 30 8.98 2.61 -18.34
CA ALA A 30 8.60 3.46 -17.20
C ALA A 30 9.72 3.48 -16.15
N SER A 31 10.33 2.32 -15.86
CA SER A 31 11.47 2.23 -14.94
C SER A 31 12.69 2.94 -15.48
N GLU A 32 13.01 2.89 -16.77
CA GLU A 32 14.14 3.62 -17.37
C GLU A 32 13.89 5.13 -17.28
N HIS A 33 12.71 5.61 -17.68
CA HIS A 33 12.36 7.04 -17.61
C HIS A 33 12.27 7.57 -16.17
N ILE A 34 11.63 6.84 -15.25
CA ILE A 34 11.55 7.22 -13.83
C ILE A 34 12.94 7.14 -13.20
N SER A 35 13.72 6.11 -13.50
CA SER A 35 15.11 5.97 -13.02
C SER A 35 15.98 7.13 -13.48
N ASP A 36 15.86 7.60 -14.73
CA ASP A 36 16.68 8.73 -15.21
C ASP A 36 16.34 10.04 -14.50
N VAL A 37 15.04 10.36 -14.36
CA VAL A 37 14.57 11.57 -13.65
C VAL A 37 14.94 11.51 -12.17
N VAL A 38 14.76 10.34 -11.56
CA VAL A 38 15.10 10.12 -10.16
C VAL A 38 16.63 10.14 -9.98
N ASN A 39 17.42 9.52 -10.85
CA ASN A 39 18.89 9.52 -10.74
C ASN A 39 19.47 10.93 -10.90
N GLU A 40 18.95 11.73 -11.83
CA GLU A 40 19.40 13.10 -12.06
C GLU A 40 19.01 14.05 -10.90
N SER A 41 17.84 13.83 -10.29
CA SER A 41 17.34 14.64 -9.17
C SER A 41 17.94 14.23 -7.82
N PHE A 42 18.02 12.93 -7.53
CA PHE A 42 18.45 12.39 -6.25
C PHE A 42 19.97 12.27 -6.13
N GLY A 43 20.72 12.21 -7.25
CA GLY A 43 22.19 12.36 -7.23
C GLY A 43 22.68 13.69 -6.66
N ARG A 44 21.81 14.70 -6.52
CA ARG A 44 22.11 15.98 -5.86
C ARG A 44 21.58 16.07 -4.42
N GLN A 45 20.77 15.13 -3.96
CA GLN A 45 20.07 15.24 -2.67
C GLN A 45 20.96 14.94 -1.46
N GLU A 46 22.05 14.18 -1.65
CA GLU A 46 23.09 13.97 -0.62
C GLU A 46 23.70 15.30 -0.14
N THR A 47 23.75 16.32 -1.01
CA THR A 47 24.21 17.66 -0.66
C THR A 47 23.19 18.48 0.11
N THR A 48 21.89 18.35 -0.14
CA THR A 48 20.86 19.22 0.47
C THR A 48 20.35 18.72 1.83
N ASP A 49 20.24 17.40 2.04
CA ASP A 49 19.78 16.86 3.33
C ASP A 49 20.88 16.89 4.42
N SER A 50 22.17 16.86 4.04
CA SER A 50 23.26 17.15 4.98
C SER A 50 23.27 18.63 5.38
N ILE A 51 23.07 19.55 4.43
CA ILE A 51 22.95 21.00 4.67
C ILE A 51 21.71 21.32 5.53
N ALA A 52 20.57 20.65 5.35
CA ALA A 52 19.36 20.91 6.16
C ALA A 52 19.47 20.37 7.60
N ARG A 53 20.15 19.23 7.82
CA ARG A 53 20.45 18.70 9.16
C ARG A 53 21.52 19.52 9.89
N GLU A 54 22.49 20.04 9.16
CA GLU A 54 23.50 20.96 9.70
C GLU A 54 22.87 22.32 10.04
N MET A 55 21.96 22.82 9.19
CA MET A 55 21.18 24.02 9.48
C MET A 55 20.30 23.87 10.72
N THR A 56 19.62 22.76 10.99
CA THR A 56 18.66 22.72 12.13
C THR A 56 19.30 22.76 13.52
N ASN A 57 20.55 22.29 13.68
CA ASN A 57 21.30 22.43 14.93
C ASN A 57 22.10 23.74 15.01
N ASP A 58 22.63 24.26 13.89
CA ASP A 58 23.44 25.49 13.89
C ASP A 58 22.64 26.78 13.66
N THR A 59 21.43 26.71 13.10
CA THR A 59 20.58 27.91 12.84
C THR A 59 20.18 28.62 14.13
N PHE A 60 20.06 27.90 15.25
CA PHE A 60 19.76 28.50 16.56
C PHE A 60 21.00 28.84 17.38
N ALA A 61 22.19 28.35 16.99
CA ALA A 61 23.43 28.58 17.74
C ALA A 61 23.95 30.02 17.58
N GLY A 62 23.57 30.72 16.50
CA GLY A 62 23.93 32.12 16.23
C GLY A 62 22.87 33.16 16.60
N LEU A 63 21.67 32.73 17.01
CA LEU A 63 20.57 33.65 17.32
C LEU A 63 20.66 34.17 18.77
N PRO A 64 20.32 35.44 19.03
CA PRO A 64 20.21 35.95 20.40
C PRO A 64 19.23 35.07 21.21
N PRO A 65 19.52 34.77 22.49
CA PRO A 65 18.72 33.82 23.28
C PRO A 65 17.22 34.19 23.31
N ALA A 66 16.90 35.48 23.31
CA ALA A 66 15.52 35.97 23.26
C ALA A 66 14.79 35.66 21.94
N GLU A 67 15.50 35.58 20.82
CA GLU A 67 14.93 35.30 19.49
C GLU A 67 14.78 33.80 19.24
N ALA A 68 15.75 33.00 19.72
CA ALA A 68 15.64 31.55 19.76
C ALA A 68 14.44 31.09 20.62
N GLU A 69 14.21 31.73 21.76
CA GLU A 69 13.07 31.43 22.63
C GLU A 69 11.72 31.81 21.99
N ARG A 70 11.67 32.94 21.27
CA ARG A 70 10.49 33.31 20.47
C ARG A 70 10.20 32.30 19.37
N MET A 71 11.21 31.89 18.61
CA MET A 71 11.02 30.88 17.55
C MET A 71 10.61 29.51 18.09
N ARG A 72 11.18 29.08 19.23
CA ARG A 72 10.72 27.86 19.93
C ARG A 72 9.26 27.97 20.36
N SER A 73 8.87 29.09 20.97
CA SER A 73 7.48 29.33 21.38
C SER A 73 6.51 29.37 20.19
N GLN A 74 6.94 29.91 19.05
CA GLN A 74 6.14 29.93 17.82
C GLN A 74 6.03 28.53 17.21
N GLN A 75 7.12 27.77 17.17
CA GLN A 75 7.11 26.38 16.72
C GLN A 75 6.23 25.49 17.62
N GLU A 76 6.26 25.72 18.93
CA GLU A 76 5.44 24.99 19.91
C GLU A 76 3.95 25.36 19.77
N ARG A 77 3.64 26.64 19.52
CA ARG A 77 2.28 27.09 19.15
C ARG A 77 1.78 26.48 17.85
N LEU A 78 2.66 26.24 16.88
CA LEU A 78 2.30 25.56 15.62
C LEU A 78 2.15 24.04 15.80
N ARG A 79 2.92 23.43 16.71
CA ARG A 79 2.84 21.99 17.02
C ARG A 79 1.62 21.61 17.86
N ALA A 80 1.23 22.44 18.82
CA ALA A 80 0.11 22.16 19.72
C ALA A 80 -1.20 21.77 18.98
N PRO A 81 -1.69 22.53 17.97
CA PRO A 81 -2.90 22.14 17.23
C PRO A 81 -2.72 20.85 16.42
N LEU A 82 -1.52 20.61 15.87
CA LEU A 82 -1.23 19.36 15.14
C LEU A 82 -1.27 18.13 16.05
N LEU A 83 -0.80 18.25 17.30
CA LEU A 83 -0.87 17.16 18.27
C LEU A 83 -2.32 16.85 18.69
N VAL A 84 -3.14 17.89 18.88
CA VAL A 84 -4.57 17.71 19.17
C VAL A 84 -5.29 17.06 18.00
N GLN A 85 -5.00 17.49 16.77
CA GLN A 85 -5.57 16.88 15.57
C GLN A 85 -5.15 15.42 15.43
N ARG A 86 -3.85 15.11 15.57
CA ARG A 86 -3.34 13.73 15.57
C ARG A 86 -3.99 12.85 16.64
N SER A 87 -4.26 13.39 17.83
CA SER A 87 -4.94 12.62 18.89
C SER A 87 -6.41 12.33 18.57
N ARG A 88 -7.10 13.28 17.90
CA ARG A 88 -8.47 13.11 17.42
C ARG A 88 -8.53 12.10 16.29
N ASP A 89 -7.57 12.15 15.38
CA ASP A 89 -7.45 11.26 14.23
C ASP A 89 -7.12 9.82 14.67
N ALA A 90 -6.24 9.65 15.67
CA ALA A 90 -5.95 8.35 16.28
C ALA A 90 -7.18 7.77 17.01
N SER A 91 -8.00 8.62 17.64
CA SER A 91 -9.26 8.19 18.27
C SER A 91 -10.31 7.77 17.25
N LYS A 92 -10.25 8.28 16.01
CA LYS A 92 -11.15 7.90 14.91
C LYS A 92 -10.70 6.64 14.17
N ASN A 93 -9.45 6.19 14.36
CA ASN A 93 -8.98 4.98 13.68
C ASN A 93 -9.59 3.73 14.31
N HIS A 94 -10.76 3.34 13.80
CA HIS A 94 -11.51 2.16 14.23
C HIS A 94 -10.74 0.85 14.02
N GLU A 95 -9.82 0.84 13.05
CA GLU A 95 -8.91 -0.29 12.81
C GLU A 95 -7.92 -0.47 13.96
N ALA A 96 -7.31 0.61 14.45
CA ALA A 96 -6.35 0.53 15.56
C ALA A 96 -6.99 0.05 16.87
N GLN A 97 -8.30 0.27 17.04
CA GLN A 97 -9.08 -0.17 18.21
C GLN A 97 -9.71 -1.55 18.01
N ALA A 98 -9.61 -2.15 16.82
CA ALA A 98 -10.23 -3.44 16.54
C ALA A 98 -9.45 -4.58 17.20
N ASN A 99 -10.16 -5.46 17.91
CA ASN A 99 -9.61 -6.72 18.36
C ASN A 99 -9.15 -7.59 17.17
N ILE A 100 -8.20 -8.49 17.38
CA ILE A 100 -7.65 -9.38 16.34
C ILE A 100 -8.76 -10.11 15.56
N PHE A 101 -9.82 -10.55 16.24
CA PHE A 101 -10.96 -11.19 15.59
C PHE A 101 -11.76 -10.23 14.69
N SER A 102 -12.01 -9.00 15.17
CA SER A 102 -12.69 -7.96 14.37
C SER A 102 -11.83 -7.57 13.16
N ALA A 103 -10.51 -7.46 13.35
CA ALA A 103 -9.56 -7.21 12.28
C ALA A 103 -9.52 -8.37 11.27
N ALA A 104 -9.61 -9.63 11.73
CA ALA A 104 -9.60 -10.82 10.89
C ALA A 104 -10.88 -10.95 10.03
N VAL A 105 -12.05 -10.63 10.59
CA VAL A 105 -13.34 -10.73 9.90
C VAL A 105 -13.71 -9.42 9.18
N LEU A 106 -12.88 -8.38 9.30
CA LEU A 106 -13.17 -7.02 8.83
C LEU A 106 -14.45 -6.43 9.44
N PHE A 107 -14.78 -6.83 10.67
CA PHE A 107 -16.03 -6.42 11.31
C PHE A 107 -16.06 -4.92 11.60
N PHE A 108 -14.91 -4.28 11.83
CA PHE A 108 -14.82 -2.83 12.01
C PHE A 108 -15.34 -2.03 10.79
N MET A 109 -15.26 -2.57 9.57
CA MET A 109 -15.81 -1.92 8.36
C MET A 109 -17.33 -1.79 8.41
N ARG A 110 -18.01 -2.65 9.17
CA ARG A 110 -19.46 -2.56 9.35
C ARG A 110 -19.86 -1.24 10.01
N ASN A 111 -19.04 -0.71 10.93
CA ASN A 111 -19.31 0.59 11.55
C ASN A 111 -19.25 1.72 10.52
N ALA A 112 -18.31 1.66 9.57
CA ALA A 112 -18.22 2.62 8.48
C ALA A 112 -19.45 2.52 7.56
N GLN A 113 -19.91 1.30 7.24
CA GLN A 113 -21.14 1.09 6.45
C GLN A 113 -22.38 1.62 7.17
N GLU A 114 -22.55 1.30 8.46
CA GLU A 114 -23.68 1.80 9.26
C GLU A 114 -23.64 3.32 9.41
N THR A 115 -22.45 3.92 9.43
CA THR A 115 -22.28 5.39 9.42
C THR A 115 -22.70 5.98 8.08
N ALA A 116 -22.26 5.39 6.97
CA ALA A 116 -22.66 5.80 5.63
C ALA A 116 -24.19 5.66 5.41
N GLU A 117 -24.79 4.57 5.88
CA GLU A 117 -26.25 4.34 5.80
C GLU A 117 -27.04 5.30 6.70
N ARG A 118 -26.53 5.61 7.90
CA ARG A 118 -27.18 6.57 8.80
C ARG A 118 -27.15 7.99 8.28
N LEU A 119 -26.06 8.38 7.60
CA LEU A 119 -25.96 9.73 7.10
C LEU A 119 -26.93 9.96 5.94
N ASP A 120 -27.26 8.98 5.10
CA ASP A 120 -28.14 9.11 3.90
C ASP A 120 -27.81 10.34 3.00
N ALA A 121 -26.68 10.98 3.27
CA ALA A 121 -26.36 12.35 2.91
C ALA A 121 -24.84 12.44 2.79
N ASP A 122 -24.43 12.94 1.63
CA ASP A 122 -23.12 13.48 1.26
C ASP A 122 -21.97 13.14 2.25
N ILE A 123 -21.28 12.03 1.97
CA ILE A 123 -20.09 11.63 2.74
C ILE A 123 -19.06 12.75 2.56
N THR A 124 -18.79 13.49 3.64
CA THR A 124 -17.77 14.54 3.62
C THR A 124 -16.39 13.95 3.93
N ILE A 125 -15.33 14.67 3.57
CA ILE A 125 -13.95 14.24 3.85
C ILE A 125 -13.72 14.06 5.36
N ASP A 126 -14.46 14.79 6.20
CA ASP A 126 -14.35 14.71 7.68
C ASP A 126 -14.91 13.40 8.27
N ASP A 127 -15.73 12.69 7.50
CA ASP A 127 -16.32 11.38 7.84
C ASP A 127 -15.41 10.21 7.45
N ILE A 128 -14.40 10.45 6.62
CA ILE A 128 -13.44 9.42 6.20
C ILE A 128 -12.43 9.20 7.32
N ASP A 129 -12.26 7.94 7.73
CA ASP A 129 -11.25 7.57 8.72
C ASP A 129 -9.86 8.05 8.28
N CYS A 130 -9.12 8.62 9.23
CA CYS A 130 -7.80 9.14 8.96
C CYS A 130 -6.85 8.01 8.56
N VAL A 131 -6.03 8.28 7.56
CA VAL A 131 -5.01 7.34 7.07
C VAL A 131 -4.11 6.92 8.23
N THR A 132 -3.95 5.61 8.42
CA THR A 132 -3.06 5.04 9.45
C THR A 132 -1.66 5.62 9.28
N GLU A 133 -0.94 5.89 10.37
CA GLU A 133 0.38 6.53 10.27
C GLU A 133 1.38 5.74 9.40
N ASP A 134 1.23 4.42 9.35
CA ASP A 134 2.03 3.54 8.49
C ASP A 134 1.68 3.64 7.01
N ASP A 135 0.49 4.14 6.68
CA ASP A 135 0.01 4.43 5.33
C ASP A 135 0.26 5.89 4.93
N ALA A 136 0.78 6.72 5.84
CA ALA A 136 1.09 8.11 5.54
C ALA A 136 2.12 8.18 4.39
N ALA A 137 1.76 8.91 3.33
CA ALA A 137 2.57 9.04 2.11
C ALA A 137 4.00 9.52 2.40
N GLN A 138 4.18 10.31 3.47
CA GLN A 138 5.50 10.75 3.90
C GLN A 138 6.39 9.60 4.39
N ARG A 139 5.85 8.67 5.21
CA ARG A 139 6.63 7.51 5.66
C ARG A 139 6.89 6.54 4.51
N SER A 140 5.92 6.33 3.63
CA SER A 140 6.10 5.43 2.49
C SER A 140 7.16 5.96 1.52
N VAL A 141 7.17 7.26 1.23
CA VAL A 141 8.20 7.85 0.37
C VAL A 141 9.59 7.81 1.03
N GLU A 142 9.69 8.08 2.34
CA GLU A 142 10.97 8.01 3.07
C GLU A 142 11.58 6.60 3.02
N ARG A 143 10.77 5.57 3.32
CA ARG A 143 11.21 4.17 3.22
C ARG A 143 11.60 3.80 1.80
N PHE A 144 10.81 4.23 0.81
CA PHE A 144 11.10 3.96 -0.60
C PHE A 144 12.43 4.58 -1.02
N LEU A 145 12.66 5.86 -0.73
CA LEU A 145 13.87 6.57 -1.09
C LEU A 145 15.11 5.99 -0.40
N GLU A 146 15.00 5.61 0.86
CA GLU A 146 16.09 4.93 1.57
C GLU A 146 16.49 3.63 0.86
N ARG A 147 15.50 2.81 0.46
CA ARG A 147 15.76 1.55 -0.26
C ARG A 147 16.25 1.78 -1.68
N TRP A 148 15.78 2.83 -2.34
CA TRP A 148 16.24 3.23 -3.66
C TRP A 148 17.72 3.62 -3.63
N GLU A 149 18.13 4.43 -2.66
CA GLU A 149 19.52 4.86 -2.55
C GLU A 149 20.44 3.69 -2.18
N GLN A 150 19.97 2.77 -1.33
CA GLN A 150 20.68 1.52 -1.05
C GLN A 150 20.85 0.64 -2.29
N GLU A 151 19.87 0.62 -3.21
CA GLU A 151 19.95 -0.16 -4.45
C GLU A 151 20.91 0.51 -5.45
N ARG A 152 20.86 1.85 -5.57
CA ARG A 152 21.80 2.64 -6.38
C ARG A 152 23.24 2.48 -5.94
N ALA A 153 23.49 2.45 -4.63
CA ALA A 153 24.84 2.28 -4.10
C ALA A 153 25.40 0.86 -4.32
N LYS A 154 24.54 -0.15 -4.54
CA LYS A 154 24.93 -1.56 -4.64
C LYS A 154 25.04 -2.09 -6.07
N SER A 155 24.29 -1.52 -7.01
CA SER A 155 24.12 -2.08 -8.35
C SER A 155 24.46 -1.05 -9.43
N ASP A 156 25.24 -1.47 -10.42
CA ASP A 156 25.47 -0.69 -11.65
C ASP A 156 24.17 -0.51 -12.47
N GLN A 157 23.17 -1.36 -12.22
CA GLN A 157 21.83 -1.27 -12.80
C GLN A 157 20.79 -1.28 -11.67
N PRO A 158 20.43 -0.11 -11.11
CA PRO A 158 19.44 -0.04 -10.05
C PRO A 158 18.05 -0.37 -10.59
N SER A 159 17.32 -1.25 -9.90
CA SER A 159 15.94 -1.61 -10.25
C SER A 159 14.95 -0.89 -9.34
N LEU A 160 14.08 -0.08 -9.93
CA LEU A 160 13.06 0.69 -9.22
C LEU A 160 12.03 -0.26 -8.57
N LEU A 161 11.57 -1.27 -9.32
CA LEU A 161 10.62 -2.27 -8.85
C LEU A 161 11.17 -3.01 -7.62
N LYS A 162 12.45 -3.38 -7.66
CA LYS A 162 13.09 -4.04 -6.52
C LYS A 162 13.12 -3.13 -5.29
N ALA A 163 13.52 -1.87 -5.42
CA ALA A 163 13.50 -0.91 -4.32
C ALA A 163 12.08 -0.70 -3.76
N LEU A 164 11.08 -0.64 -4.63
CA LEU A 164 9.67 -0.50 -4.27
C LEU A 164 9.16 -1.73 -3.49
N LEU A 165 9.40 -2.95 -3.99
CA LEU A 165 9.04 -4.18 -3.29
C LEU A 165 9.76 -4.29 -1.94
N LEU A 166 11.05 -3.93 -1.89
CA LEU A 166 11.82 -3.91 -0.64
C LEU A 166 11.28 -2.88 0.35
N SER A 167 10.73 -1.75 -0.12
CA SER A 167 10.13 -0.71 0.73
C SER A 167 8.85 -1.18 1.43
N GLY A 168 8.09 -2.08 0.80
CA GLY A 168 6.93 -2.73 1.41
C GLY A 168 7.30 -3.78 2.47
N GLY A 169 8.52 -4.31 2.42
CA GLY A 169 9.09 -5.14 3.49
C GLY A 169 8.26 -6.39 3.81
N CYS A 170 7.94 -6.58 5.09
CA CYS A 170 7.20 -7.76 5.56
C CYS A 170 5.77 -7.83 5.01
N ASP A 171 5.15 -6.70 4.67
CA ASP A 171 3.78 -6.67 4.17
C ASP A 171 3.67 -7.34 2.79
N VAL A 172 4.68 -7.16 1.93
CA VAL A 172 4.78 -7.84 0.63
C VAL A 172 4.90 -9.35 0.82
N PHE A 173 5.76 -9.78 1.75
CA PHE A 173 5.93 -11.20 2.06
C PHE A 173 4.63 -11.82 2.60
N MET A 174 3.97 -11.12 3.52
CA MET A 174 2.69 -11.53 4.09
C MET A 174 1.57 -11.61 3.04
N LEU A 175 1.55 -10.68 2.08
CA LEU A 175 0.61 -10.69 0.95
C LEU A 175 0.87 -11.86 0.01
N LEU A 176 2.14 -12.12 -0.34
CA LEU A 176 2.52 -13.24 -1.20
C LEU A 176 2.16 -14.57 -0.52
N PHE A 177 2.49 -14.71 0.75
CA PHE A 177 2.15 -15.88 1.55
C PHE A 177 0.64 -16.11 1.59
N SER A 178 -0.16 -15.07 1.88
CA SER A 178 -1.62 -15.21 1.89
C SER A 178 -2.20 -15.47 0.50
N GLY A 179 -1.60 -14.93 -0.56
CA GLY A 179 -1.92 -15.21 -1.95
C GLY A 179 -1.70 -16.69 -2.31
N MET A 180 -0.62 -17.31 -1.85
CA MET A 180 -0.38 -18.75 -2.05
C MET A 180 -1.48 -19.61 -1.42
N PHE A 181 -1.94 -19.26 -0.21
CA PHE A 181 -3.09 -19.93 0.40
C PHE A 181 -4.35 -19.76 -0.43
N GLN A 182 -4.60 -18.55 -0.95
CA GLN A 182 -5.78 -18.28 -1.76
C GLN A 182 -5.80 -19.12 -3.05
N ILE A 183 -4.65 -19.35 -3.68
CA ILE A 183 -4.53 -20.23 -4.85
C ILE A 183 -4.77 -21.70 -4.47
N GLY A 184 -4.35 -22.11 -3.26
CA GLY A 184 -4.51 -23.48 -2.77
C GLY A 184 -5.96 -23.85 -2.38
N MET A 185 -6.71 -22.91 -1.81
CA MET A 185 -8.05 -23.18 -1.24
C MET A 185 -9.08 -23.75 -2.24
N PRO A 186 -9.15 -23.28 -3.50
CA PRO A 186 -10.04 -23.87 -4.51
C PRO A 186 -9.83 -25.37 -4.74
N PHE A 187 -8.62 -25.90 -4.54
CA PHE A 187 -8.32 -27.32 -4.70
C PHE A 187 -8.83 -28.19 -3.54
N VAL A 188 -9.10 -27.61 -2.37
CA VAL A 188 -9.65 -28.35 -1.23
C VAL A 188 -11.04 -28.89 -1.55
N THR A 189 -11.86 -28.10 -2.26
CA THR A 189 -13.24 -28.46 -2.63
C THR A 189 -13.32 -29.76 -3.45
N PRO A 190 -12.64 -29.90 -4.61
CA PRO A 190 -12.71 -31.13 -5.40
C PRO A 190 -12.09 -32.33 -4.68
N ILE A 191 -11.01 -32.14 -3.90
CA ILE A 191 -10.41 -33.22 -3.10
C ILE A 191 -11.41 -33.76 -2.09
N LEU A 192 -12.07 -32.86 -1.33
CA LEU A 192 -13.05 -33.26 -0.34
C LEU A 192 -14.28 -33.92 -0.98
N LEU A 193 -14.67 -33.45 -2.16
CA LEU A 193 -15.79 -34.01 -2.91
C LEU A 193 -15.50 -35.46 -3.35
N THR A 194 -14.27 -35.78 -3.74
CA THR A 194 -13.84 -37.15 -4.04
C THR A 194 -14.01 -38.06 -2.82
N TYR A 195 -13.57 -37.64 -1.64
CA TYR A 195 -13.73 -38.41 -0.40
C TYR A 195 -15.20 -38.58 0.01
N ILE A 196 -16.02 -37.54 -0.16
CA ILE A 196 -17.47 -37.62 0.10
C ILE A 196 -18.12 -38.62 -0.86
N ASN A 197 -17.72 -38.62 -2.14
CA ASN A 197 -18.24 -39.55 -3.13
C ASN A 197 -17.86 -40.99 -2.81
N GLU A 198 -16.61 -41.25 -2.42
CA GLU A 198 -16.16 -42.58 -1.96
C GLU A 198 -16.95 -43.05 -0.73
N TYR A 199 -17.17 -42.15 0.24
CA TYR A 199 -18.00 -42.43 1.41
C TYR A 199 -19.46 -42.76 1.07
N MET A 200 -20.04 -42.14 0.04
CA MET A 200 -21.42 -42.43 -0.39
C MET A 200 -21.57 -43.80 -1.07
N VAL A 201 -20.48 -44.35 -1.64
CA VAL A 201 -20.49 -45.66 -2.29
C VAL A 201 -20.36 -46.80 -1.26
N ASP A 202 -19.64 -46.56 -0.17
CA ASP A 202 -19.46 -47.55 0.91
C ASP A 202 -20.67 -47.59 1.85
N LYS A 203 -21.40 -48.71 1.83
CA LYS A 203 -22.60 -48.90 2.66
C LYS A 203 -22.29 -49.24 4.11
N ASP A 204 -21.07 -49.68 4.40
CA ASP A 204 -20.66 -50.10 5.74
C ASP A 204 -19.96 -48.97 6.53
N ALA A 205 -19.76 -47.80 5.89
CA ALA A 205 -19.11 -46.66 6.50
C ALA A 205 -19.99 -46.04 7.61
N PRO A 206 -19.41 -45.71 8.80
CA PRO A 206 -20.20 -45.19 9.90
C PRO A 206 -20.54 -43.71 9.71
N MET A 207 -21.77 -43.35 10.09
CA MET A 207 -22.43 -42.06 9.82
C MET A 207 -21.62 -40.81 10.25
N TRP A 208 -20.77 -40.93 11.27
CA TRP A 208 -19.98 -39.80 11.78
C TRP A 208 -18.93 -39.29 10.78
N HIS A 209 -18.47 -40.12 9.82
CA HIS A 209 -17.52 -39.69 8.79
C HIS A 209 -18.13 -38.60 7.88
N GLY A 210 -19.39 -38.77 7.47
CA GLY A 210 -20.08 -37.75 6.67
C GLY A 210 -20.19 -36.41 7.42
N GLY A 211 -20.49 -36.46 8.72
CA GLY A 211 -20.49 -35.28 9.58
C GLY A 211 -19.11 -34.62 9.70
N LEU A 212 -18.04 -35.42 9.81
CA LEU A 212 -16.67 -34.91 9.85
C LEU A 212 -16.28 -34.23 8.54
N PHE A 213 -16.57 -34.83 7.39
CA PHE A 213 -16.28 -34.21 6.09
C PHE A 213 -17.04 -32.90 5.90
N ALA A 214 -18.33 -32.84 6.29
CA ALA A 214 -19.10 -31.61 6.24
C ALA A 214 -18.53 -30.52 7.16
N ALA A 215 -18.08 -30.90 8.37
CA ALA A 215 -17.43 -29.97 9.30
C ALA A 215 -16.10 -29.43 8.74
N ILE A 216 -15.26 -30.30 8.17
CA ILE A 216 -13.99 -29.91 7.52
C ILE A 216 -14.27 -28.97 6.35
N PHE A 217 -15.27 -29.30 5.51
CA PHE A 217 -15.67 -28.46 4.39
C PHE A 217 -16.08 -27.06 4.86
N PHE A 218 -16.94 -26.99 5.87
CA PHE A 218 -17.43 -25.73 6.41
C PHE A 218 -16.30 -24.86 6.99
N VAL A 219 -15.41 -25.46 7.78
CA VAL A 219 -14.25 -24.76 8.37
C VAL A 219 -13.29 -24.29 7.27
N ALA A 220 -13.04 -25.11 6.25
CA ALA A 220 -12.21 -24.72 5.11
C ALA A 220 -12.82 -23.51 4.37
N GLN A 221 -14.13 -23.49 4.13
CA GLN A 221 -14.79 -22.34 3.49
C GLN A 221 -14.68 -21.06 4.33
N ILE A 222 -14.82 -21.15 5.66
CA ILE A 222 -14.63 -19.99 6.55
C ILE A 222 -13.20 -19.46 6.47
N ILE A 223 -12.20 -20.35 6.56
CA ILE A 223 -10.78 -19.96 6.48
C ILE A 223 -10.49 -19.34 5.11
N GLY A 224 -11.04 -19.89 4.03
CA GLY A 224 -10.86 -19.38 2.67
C GLY A 224 -11.47 -17.98 2.49
N ALA A 225 -12.66 -17.76 3.06
CA ALA A 225 -13.32 -16.46 3.05
C ALA A 225 -12.53 -15.40 3.83
N ILE A 226 -12.07 -15.75 5.05
CA ILE A 226 -11.25 -14.86 5.88
C ILE A 226 -9.93 -14.54 5.16
N GLY A 227 -9.25 -15.57 4.64
CA GLY A 227 -7.99 -15.41 3.92
C GLY A 227 -8.13 -14.48 2.71
N THR A 228 -9.17 -14.64 1.91
CA THR A 228 -9.47 -13.77 0.76
C THR A 228 -9.66 -12.32 1.21
N ALA A 229 -10.50 -12.09 2.21
CA ALA A 229 -10.76 -10.75 2.74
C ALA A 229 -9.47 -10.07 3.25
N GLN A 230 -8.59 -10.82 3.93
CA GLN A 230 -7.32 -10.31 4.44
C GLN A 230 -6.31 -10.00 3.33
N THR A 231 -6.14 -10.91 2.36
CA THR A 231 -5.23 -10.71 1.22
C THR A 231 -5.61 -9.44 0.46
N SER A 232 -6.90 -9.30 0.14
CA SER A 232 -7.37 -8.16 -0.62
C SER A 232 -7.24 -6.84 0.12
N ARG A 233 -7.56 -6.81 1.42
CA ARG A 233 -7.30 -5.62 2.24
C ARG A 233 -5.83 -5.23 2.22
N ARG A 234 -4.93 -6.16 2.54
CA ARG A 234 -3.48 -5.91 2.53
C ARG A 234 -3.01 -5.43 1.15
N GLY A 235 -3.55 -6.01 0.07
CA GLY A 235 -3.27 -5.58 -1.30
C GLY A 235 -3.65 -4.12 -1.55
N VAL A 236 -4.85 -3.69 -1.12
CA VAL A 236 -5.31 -2.30 -1.25
C VAL A 236 -4.40 -1.34 -0.47
N HIS A 237 -4.05 -1.64 0.78
CA HIS A 237 -3.15 -0.78 1.57
C HIS A 237 -1.75 -0.70 0.94
N LEU A 238 -1.19 -1.84 0.53
CA LEU A 238 0.14 -1.87 -0.10
C LEU A 238 0.16 -1.08 -1.40
N LYS A 239 -0.88 -1.24 -2.24
CA LYS A 239 -1.06 -0.46 -3.46
C LYS A 239 -1.13 1.04 -3.18
N ALA A 240 -1.96 1.46 -2.23
CA ALA A 240 -2.10 2.88 -1.87
C ALA A 240 -0.76 3.47 -1.37
N ARG A 241 0.02 2.71 -0.59
CA ARG A 241 1.36 3.11 -0.15
C ARG A 241 2.33 3.30 -1.30
N PHE A 242 2.36 2.35 -2.24
CA PHE A 242 3.23 2.42 -3.42
C PHE A 242 2.84 3.60 -4.31
N GLU A 243 1.55 3.79 -4.59
CA GLU A 243 1.07 4.96 -5.34
C GLU A 243 1.45 6.28 -4.67
N GLY A 244 1.23 6.38 -3.35
CA GLY A 244 1.58 7.58 -2.57
C GLY A 244 3.08 7.86 -2.59
N ALA A 245 3.90 6.81 -2.41
CA ALA A 245 5.35 6.93 -2.45
C ALA A 245 5.85 7.38 -3.84
N LEU A 246 5.34 6.78 -4.91
CA LEU A 246 5.70 7.11 -6.29
C LEU A 246 5.30 8.54 -6.66
N ARG A 247 4.05 8.95 -6.36
CA ARG A 247 3.58 10.33 -6.61
C ARG A 247 4.45 11.36 -5.88
N MET A 248 4.78 11.10 -4.62
CA MET A 248 5.61 12.01 -3.82
C MET A 248 7.07 12.03 -4.29
N ALA A 249 7.64 10.89 -4.65
CA ALA A 249 9.00 10.79 -5.17
C ALA A 249 9.12 11.54 -6.51
N MET A 250 8.17 11.34 -7.42
CA MET A 250 8.11 12.06 -8.69
C MET A 250 7.91 13.56 -8.49
N ALA A 251 7.03 13.98 -7.58
CA ALA A 251 6.82 15.40 -7.31
C ALA A 251 8.10 16.06 -6.82
N ARG A 252 8.85 15.39 -5.93
CA ARG A 252 10.17 15.86 -5.48
C ARG A 252 11.16 15.93 -6.64
N ALA A 253 11.22 14.91 -7.47
CA ALA A 253 12.11 14.88 -8.62
C ALA A 253 11.79 16.02 -9.62
N VAL A 254 10.52 16.27 -9.92
CA VAL A 254 10.09 17.35 -10.83
C VAL A 254 10.46 18.72 -10.28
N VAL A 255 10.30 18.95 -8.98
CA VAL A 255 10.69 20.22 -8.33
C VAL A 255 12.20 20.42 -8.36
N MET A 256 12.98 19.33 -8.32
CA MET A 256 14.45 19.37 -8.35
C MET A 256 15.04 19.32 -9.77
N ALA A 257 14.24 18.95 -10.77
CA ALA A 257 14.66 18.84 -12.15
C ALA A 257 15.03 20.22 -12.72
N THR A 258 16.15 20.29 -13.43
CA THR A 258 16.54 21.49 -14.17
C THR A 258 15.67 21.65 -15.42
N SER A 259 15.70 22.84 -16.05
CA SER A 259 14.96 23.07 -17.30
C SER A 259 15.30 22.08 -18.41
N ASP A 260 16.50 21.49 -18.38
CA ASP A 260 16.96 20.54 -19.38
C ASP A 260 16.54 19.10 -19.05
N GLY A 261 16.56 18.71 -17.77
CA GLY A 261 15.95 17.45 -17.31
C GLY A 261 14.42 17.44 -17.47
N MET A 262 13.74 18.58 -17.33
CA MET A 262 12.32 18.65 -17.67
C MET A 262 12.04 18.49 -19.17
N LYS A 263 12.93 18.98 -20.05
CA LYS A 263 12.76 18.86 -21.50
C LYS A 263 12.96 17.43 -21.98
N SER A 264 13.88 16.66 -21.38
CA SER A 264 14.09 15.25 -21.74
C SER A 264 12.86 14.38 -21.45
N VAL A 265 12.04 14.78 -20.47
CA VAL A 265 10.79 14.09 -20.08
C VAL A 265 9.57 14.59 -20.88
N GLY A 266 9.76 15.40 -21.91
CA GLY A 266 8.65 15.96 -22.70
C GLY A 266 7.95 17.16 -22.05
N GLY A 267 8.65 17.84 -21.14
CA GLY A 267 8.15 19.03 -20.44
C GLY A 267 6.98 18.73 -19.50
N ALA A 268 6.21 19.77 -19.18
CA ALA A 268 5.08 19.66 -18.26
C ALA A 268 4.01 18.65 -18.72
N GLY A 269 3.83 18.47 -20.03
CA GLY A 269 2.88 17.50 -20.60
C GLY A 269 3.30 16.05 -20.36
N GLY A 270 4.57 15.72 -20.59
CA GLY A 270 5.09 14.38 -20.33
C GLY A 270 5.12 14.05 -18.83
N THR A 271 5.47 15.02 -17.97
CA THR A 271 5.36 14.87 -16.52
C THR A 271 3.93 14.58 -16.07
N PHE A 272 2.94 15.31 -16.60
CA PHE A 272 1.54 15.07 -16.26
C PHE A 272 1.06 13.69 -16.74
N GLN A 273 1.50 13.26 -17.93
CA GLN A 273 1.18 11.94 -18.46
C GLN A 273 1.77 10.82 -17.58
N MET A 274 3.02 10.97 -17.12
CA MET A 274 3.63 10.04 -16.15
C MET A 274 2.83 9.96 -14.85
N PHE A 275 2.43 11.13 -14.31
CA PHE A 275 1.64 11.20 -13.07
C PHE A 275 0.28 10.52 -13.18
N SER A 276 -0.38 10.67 -14.33
CA SER A 276 -1.76 10.21 -14.52
C SER A 276 -1.82 8.75 -15.00
N SER A 277 -1.11 8.42 -16.07
CA SER A 277 -1.18 7.11 -16.73
C SER A 277 -0.25 6.09 -16.08
N ASP A 278 1.01 6.46 -15.86
CA ASP A 278 2.04 5.44 -15.57
C ASP A 278 1.99 5.01 -14.11
N ILE A 279 1.74 5.94 -13.19
CA ILE A 279 1.46 5.59 -11.78
C ILE A 279 0.23 4.69 -11.68
N MET A 280 -0.83 4.99 -12.46
CA MET A 280 -2.03 4.18 -12.45
C MET A 280 -1.77 2.77 -12.99
N ARG A 281 -0.95 2.62 -14.05
CA ARG A 281 -0.54 1.31 -14.57
C ARG A 281 0.28 0.52 -13.57
N VAL A 282 1.29 1.14 -12.94
CA VAL A 282 2.10 0.51 -11.90
C VAL A 282 1.24 0.07 -10.72
N SER A 283 0.18 0.83 -10.40
CA SER A 283 -0.75 0.46 -9.35
C SER A 283 -1.66 -0.73 -9.68
N THR A 284 -1.84 -1.04 -10.97
CA THR A 284 -2.72 -2.13 -11.43
C THR A 284 -1.98 -3.45 -11.64
N LEU A 285 -0.64 -3.42 -11.62
CA LEU A 285 0.22 -4.60 -11.60
C LEU A 285 0.20 -5.26 -10.21
#